data_AF-A0A8H3QN58-F1
#
_entry.id   AF-A0A8H3QN58-F1
#
_cell.length_a   1.000
_cell.length_b   1.000
_cell.length_c   1.000
_cell.angle_alpha   90.00
_cell.angle_beta   90.00
_cell.angle_gamma   90.00
#
_symmetry.space_group_name_H-M   'P 1'
#
loop_
_entity.id
_entity.type
_entity.pdbx_description
1 polymer ?
#
loop_
_entity_poly.entity_id
_entity_poly.type
_entity_poly.pdbx_seq_one_letter_code
_entity_poly.pdbx_strand_id
1 'polypeptide(L)'
;MFKNPKLKTLDPNYILPSGKYIEQLTITKAYNYSKRDLTLFKDTIKCSITTDYGPLEIVKVILELQECQYLEYPHTSKNITQILLNLISEWSLEKKLVCIVTNNGSNMVTAPKLLPNTFQFLV
;
A
#
# COMPACT_ATOMS: atom_id res chain seq x y z
N MET A 1 -1.85 30.49 -13.56
CA MET A 1 -1.51 30.97 -12.20
C MET A 1 -2.82 31.19 -11.45
N PHE A 2 -3.31 30.19 -10.71
CA PHE A 2 -4.58 30.30 -9.98
C PHE A 2 -4.36 31.13 -8.71
N LYS A 3 -4.85 32.38 -8.70
CA LYS A 3 -4.92 33.21 -7.49
C LYS A 3 -6.28 32.96 -6.84
N ASN A 4 -6.30 32.23 -5.72
CA ASN A 4 -7.50 32.04 -4.93
C ASN A 4 -7.61 33.20 -3.88
N PRO A 5 -8.62 34.09 -3.93
CA PRO A 5 -8.55 35.40 -3.26
C PRO A 5 -9.12 35.45 -1.83
N LYS A 6 -9.31 34.33 -1.11
CA LYS A 6 -9.89 34.36 0.25
C LYS A 6 -9.20 33.39 1.21
N LEU A 7 -8.11 33.86 1.82
CA LEU A 7 -7.60 33.44 3.14
C LEU A 7 -6.60 34.52 3.54
N LYS A 8 -7.09 35.61 4.15
CA LYS A 8 -6.22 36.76 4.49
C LYS A 8 -5.55 36.63 5.85
N THR A 9 -6.10 35.85 6.78
CA THR A 9 -5.51 35.58 8.09
C THR A 9 -6.08 34.27 8.63
N LEU A 10 -5.23 33.46 9.28
CA LEU A 10 -5.69 32.34 10.11
C LEU A 10 -6.41 32.89 11.35
N ASP A 11 -7.34 32.11 11.92
CA ASP A 11 -7.98 32.47 13.20
C ASP A 11 -6.89 32.68 14.26
N PRO A 12 -6.86 33.81 15.00
CA PRO A 12 -5.86 34.08 16.02
C PRO A 12 -5.85 33.07 17.18
N ASN A 13 -6.93 32.32 17.37
CA ASN A 13 -7.01 31.21 18.33
C ASN A 13 -6.64 29.86 17.73
N TYR A 14 -6.28 29.80 16.45
CA TYR A 14 -5.87 28.56 15.80
C TYR A 14 -4.49 28.13 16.29
N ILE A 15 -4.45 27.03 17.01
CA ILE A 15 -3.21 26.40 17.44
C ILE A 15 -2.73 25.48 16.31
N LEU A 16 -1.63 25.84 15.67
CA LEU A 16 -1.02 25.00 14.64
C LEU A 16 -0.59 23.65 15.27
N PRO A 17 -1.05 22.52 14.75
CA PRO A 17 -0.63 21.23 15.27
C PRO A 17 0.86 21.00 15.02
N SER A 18 1.51 20.34 15.98
CA SER A 18 2.92 19.94 15.81
C SER A 18 3.06 18.85 14.75
N GLY A 19 4.26 18.71 14.15
CA GLY A 19 4.53 17.62 13.20
C GLY A 19 4.20 16.23 13.78
N LYS A 20 4.54 16.00 15.05
CA LYS A 20 4.18 14.77 15.78
C LYS A 20 2.67 14.56 15.90
N TYR A 21 1.91 15.63 16.15
CA TYR A 21 0.45 15.58 16.21
C TYR A 21 -0.14 15.20 14.85
N ILE A 22 0.35 15.81 13.76
CA ILE A 22 -0.11 15.50 12.41
C ILE A 22 0.18 14.04 12.06
N GLU A 23 1.42 13.60 12.28
CA GLU A 23 1.86 12.23 11.99
C GLU A 23 1.07 11.18 12.80
N GLN A 24 1.11 11.28 14.13
CA GLN A 24 0.58 10.24 15.01
C GLN A 24 -0.94 10.26 15.12
N LEU A 25 -1.54 11.46 15.25
CA LEU A 25 -2.96 11.59 15.56
C LEU A 25 -3.81 11.80 14.32
N THR A 26 -3.29 12.42 13.27
CA THR A 26 -4.11 12.73 12.09
C THR A 26 -3.93 11.67 11.01
N ILE A 27 -2.70 11.42 10.57
CA ILE A 27 -2.42 10.48 9.47
C ILE A 27 -2.63 9.04 9.93
N THR A 28 -1.93 8.60 10.98
CA THR A 28 -1.97 7.20 11.42
C THR A 28 -3.35 6.79 11.93
N LYS A 29 -4.05 7.64 12.69
CA LYS A 29 -5.42 7.31 13.13
C LYS A 29 -6.42 7.35 12.00
N ALA A 30 -6.36 8.33 11.09
CA ALA A 30 -7.29 8.38 9.95
C ALA A 30 -7.09 7.18 9.03
N TYR A 31 -5.84 6.81 8.73
CA TYR A 31 -5.53 5.60 7.97
C TYR A 31 -6.10 4.35 8.65
N ASN A 32 -5.82 4.14 9.94
CA ASN A 32 -6.33 2.98 10.68
C ASN A 32 -7.86 2.97 10.81
N TYR A 33 -8.48 4.14 10.91
CA TYR A 33 -9.94 4.28 10.90
C TYR A 33 -10.52 3.82 9.57
N SER A 34 -10.02 4.36 8.45
CA SER A 34 -10.42 3.95 7.10
C SER A 34 -10.15 2.46 6.84
N LYS A 35 -9.01 1.95 7.33
CA LYS A 35 -8.63 0.52 7.27
C LYS A 35 -9.69 -0.39 7.89
N ARG A 36 -10.28 0.00 9.02
CA ARG A 36 -11.34 -0.79 9.69
C ARG A 36 -12.66 -0.77 8.93
N ASP A 37 -12.99 0.38 8.33
CA ASP A 37 -14.27 0.61 7.64
C ASP A 37 -14.29 0.03 6.22
N LEU A 38 -13.15 -0.45 5.70
CA LEU A 38 -13.07 -1.17 4.42
C LEU A 38 -13.63 -2.59 4.53
N THR A 39 -14.93 -2.67 4.78
CA THR A 39 -15.75 -3.89 4.71
C THR A 39 -15.68 -4.56 3.34
N LEU A 40 -15.38 -3.79 2.28
CA LEU A 40 -15.18 -4.26 0.91
C LEU A 40 -14.25 -5.50 0.84
N PHE A 41 -13.15 -5.54 1.59
CA PHE A 41 -12.24 -6.69 1.58
C PHE A 41 -12.75 -7.91 2.32
N LYS A 42 -13.64 -7.75 3.31
CA LYS A 42 -14.24 -8.89 4.03
C LYS A 42 -15.17 -9.66 3.12
N ASP A 43 -15.99 -8.94 2.35
CA ASP A 43 -17.01 -9.53 1.48
C ASP A 43 -16.47 -9.92 0.09
N THR A 44 -15.26 -9.47 -0.24
CA THR A 44 -14.59 -9.83 -1.51
C THR A 44 -14.31 -11.33 -1.57
N ILE A 45 -14.75 -11.95 -2.67
CA ILE A 45 -14.55 -13.38 -2.94
C ILE A 45 -13.19 -13.64 -3.59
N LYS A 46 -12.72 -12.71 -4.43
CA LYS A 46 -11.47 -12.81 -5.19
C LYS A 46 -10.82 -11.44 -5.36
N CYS A 47 -9.49 -11.37 -5.35
CA CYS A 47 -8.73 -10.15 -5.60
C CYS A 47 -7.55 -10.40 -6.53
N SER A 48 -7.07 -9.35 -7.17
CA SER A 48 -5.78 -9.29 -7.86
C SER A 48 -4.91 -8.24 -7.20
N ILE A 49 -3.60 -8.42 -7.30
CA ILE A 49 -2.61 -7.45 -6.84
C ILE A 49 -1.87 -6.94 -8.07
N THR A 50 -1.80 -5.64 -8.28
CA THR A 50 -0.86 -5.09 -9.25
C THR A 50 0.31 -4.44 -8.53
N THR A 51 1.53 -4.86 -8.82
CA THR A 51 2.76 -4.31 -8.25
C THR A 51 3.45 -3.40 -9.24
N ASP A 52 3.79 -2.20 -8.79
CA ASP A 52 4.71 -1.32 -9.51
C ASP A 52 5.98 -1.08 -8.68
N TYR A 53 7.11 -0.96 -9.38
CA TYR A 53 8.43 -0.67 -8.80
C TYR A 53 9.02 0.53 -9.52
N GLY A 54 9.08 1.66 -8.80
CA GLY A 54 9.57 2.94 -9.32
C GLY A 54 10.94 3.36 -8.77
N PRO A 55 11.51 4.46 -9.28
CA PRO A 55 12.85 4.96 -8.91
C PRO A 55 13.02 5.37 -7.44
N LEU A 56 11.95 5.39 -6.66
CA LEU A 56 11.95 5.69 -5.22
C LEU A 56 11.93 4.44 -4.33
N GLU A 57 12.18 3.24 -4.87
CA GLU A 57 12.26 1.99 -4.10
C GLU A 57 10.94 1.57 -3.43
N ILE A 58 9.81 2.08 -3.93
CA ILE A 58 8.49 1.79 -3.39
C ILE A 58 7.87 0.65 -4.19
N VAL A 59 7.48 -0.43 -3.50
CA VAL A 59 6.58 -1.44 -4.05
C VAL A 59 5.16 -0.94 -3.82
N LYS A 60 4.51 -0.47 -4.88
CA LYS A 60 3.10 -0.10 -4.82
C LYS A 60 2.27 -1.35 -5.04
N VAL A 61 1.53 -1.80 -4.03
CA VAL A 61 0.56 -2.89 -4.15
C VAL A 61 -0.82 -2.26 -4.33
N ILE A 62 -1.32 -2.28 -5.56
CA ILE A 62 -2.67 -1.82 -5.87
C ILE A 62 -3.61 -3.00 -5.63
N LEU A 63 -4.02 -3.12 -4.38
CA LEU A 63 -5.43 -3.36 -4.07
C LEU A 63 -6.13 -2.00 -4.28
N GLU A 64 -7.46 -1.90 -4.33
CA GLU A 64 -8.18 -0.61 -4.43
C GLU A 64 -7.74 0.46 -3.38
N LEU A 65 -6.88 0.06 -2.45
CA LEU A 65 -6.26 0.80 -1.36
C LEU A 65 -4.96 1.57 -1.63
N GLN A 66 -4.29 1.40 -2.78
CA GLN A 66 -3.01 2.06 -3.09
C GLN A 66 -2.01 2.07 -1.90
N GLU A 67 -1.63 0.89 -1.41
CA GLU A 67 -0.56 0.83 -0.41
C GLU A 67 0.82 0.97 -1.06
N CYS A 68 1.66 1.82 -0.45
CA CYS A 68 3.04 2.02 -0.82
C CYS A 68 3.93 1.52 0.31
N GLN A 69 4.66 0.43 0.05
CA GLN A 69 5.63 -0.11 0.99
C GLN A 69 7.04 0.32 0.57
N TYR A 70 7.81 0.85 1.51
CA TYR A 70 9.23 1.11 1.29
C TYR A 70 10.00 -0.21 1.32
N LEU A 71 10.75 -0.48 0.27
CA LEU A 71 11.66 -1.61 0.20
C LEU A 71 13.08 -1.09 0.38
N GLU A 72 13.76 -1.51 1.43
CA GLU A 72 15.16 -1.16 1.63
C GLU A 72 16.06 -2.02 0.73
N TYR A 73 17.15 -1.43 0.21
CA TYR A 73 18.16 -2.17 -0.55
C TYR A 73 18.75 -3.32 0.31
N PRO A 74 18.95 -4.54 -0.25
CA PRO A 74 18.85 -4.87 -1.67
C PRO A 74 17.44 -5.26 -2.14
N HIS A 75 17.09 -4.82 -3.34
CA HIS A 75 15.79 -5.06 -4.01
C HIS A 75 15.66 -6.48 -4.58
N THR A 76 15.94 -7.50 -3.76
CA THR A 76 15.93 -8.90 -4.16
C THR A 76 14.52 -9.45 -4.26
N SER A 77 14.33 -10.48 -5.08
CA SER A 77 13.05 -11.19 -5.18
C SER A 77 12.58 -11.73 -3.82
N LYS A 78 13.48 -12.15 -2.94
CA LYS A 78 13.15 -12.62 -1.58
C LYS A 78 12.55 -11.51 -0.72
N ASN A 79 13.15 -10.32 -0.72
CA ASN A 79 12.65 -9.19 0.07
C ASN A 79 11.28 -8.73 -0.44
N ILE A 80 11.11 -8.66 -1.77
CA ILE A 80 9.81 -8.36 -2.40
C ILE A 80 8.76 -9.41 -2.02
N THR A 81 9.13 -10.71 -2.04
CA THR A 81 8.23 -11.81 -1.65
C THR A 81 7.77 -11.65 -0.20
N GLN A 82 8.67 -11.27 0.70
CA GLN A 82 8.32 -11.07 2.10
C GLN A 82 7.34 -9.91 2.30
N ILE A 83 7.53 -8.79 1.60
CA ILE A 83 6.58 -7.66 1.62
C ILE A 83 5.21 -8.11 1.11
N LEU A 84 5.17 -8.84 -0.01
CA LEU A 84 3.92 -9.37 -0.56
C LEU A 84 3.21 -10.30 0.43
N LEU A 85 3.94 -11.20 1.10
CA LEU A 85 3.37 -12.09 2.12
C LEU A 85 2.79 -11.32 3.29
N ASN A 86 3.51 -10.31 3.80
CA ASN A 86 3.04 -9.49 4.90
C ASN A 86 1.74 -8.76 4.52
N LEU A 87 1.67 -8.18 3.33
CA LEU A 87 0.48 -7.50 2.83
C LEU A 87 -0.69 -8.47 2.62
N ILE A 88 -0.44 -9.62 2.00
CA ILE A 88 -1.46 -10.65 1.81
C ILE A 88 -2.05 -11.06 3.16
N SER A 89 -1.20 -11.25 4.18
CA SER A 89 -1.66 -11.69 5.48
C SER A 89 -2.34 -10.60 6.30
N GLU A 90 -1.78 -9.39 6.29
CA GLU A 90 -2.37 -8.23 6.97
C GLU A 90 -3.78 -7.93 6.48
N TRP A 91 -4.03 -8.16 5.18
CA TRP A 91 -5.34 -7.97 4.56
C TRP A 91 -6.17 -9.26 4.45
N SER A 92 -5.69 -10.39 4.99
CA SER A 92 -6.36 -11.71 4.98
C SER A 92 -6.79 -12.17 3.57
N LEU A 93 -5.89 -12.02 2.59
CA LEU A 93 -6.14 -12.27 1.17
C LEU A 93 -5.70 -13.66 0.70
N GLU A 94 -5.19 -14.51 1.59
CA GLU A 94 -4.54 -15.79 1.26
C GLU A 94 -5.39 -16.69 0.37
N LYS A 95 -6.71 -16.71 0.62
CA LYS A 95 -7.67 -17.56 -0.10
C LYS A 95 -8.43 -16.80 -1.21
N LYS A 96 -8.15 -15.51 -1.36
CA LYS A 96 -8.85 -14.59 -2.26
C LYS A 96 -7.99 -14.20 -3.45
N LEU A 97 -6.67 -14.26 -3.33
CA LEU A 97 -5.75 -13.79 -4.36
C LEU A 97 -5.74 -14.73 -5.58
N VAL A 98 -6.04 -14.16 -6.75
CA VAL A 98 -6.16 -14.88 -8.03
C VAL A 98 -4.95 -14.64 -8.93
N CYS A 99 -4.42 -13.42 -8.97
CA CYS A 99 -3.26 -13.10 -9.79
C CYS A 99 -2.45 -11.94 -9.21
N ILE A 100 -1.18 -11.89 -9.59
CA ILE A 100 -0.27 -10.79 -9.33
C ILE A 100 0.21 -10.26 -10.69
N VAL A 101 -0.11 -9.01 -11.00
CA VAL A 101 0.34 -8.33 -12.21
C VAL A 101 1.53 -7.46 -11.85
N THR A 102 2.68 -7.68 -12.48
CA THR A 102 3.92 -6.99 -12.14
C THR A 102 4.63 -6.48 -13.38
N ASN A 103 5.61 -5.59 -13.21
CA ASN A 103 6.47 -5.18 -14.31
C ASN A 103 7.52 -6.26 -14.64
N ASN A 104 8.19 -6.10 -15.77
CA ASN A 104 9.17 -7.08 -16.27
C ASN A 104 10.52 -7.07 -15.54
N GLY A 105 10.65 -6.39 -14.39
CA GLY A 105 11.87 -6.44 -13.58
C GLY A 105 12.19 -7.86 -13.14
N SER A 106 13.43 -8.32 -13.28
CA SER A 106 13.82 -9.72 -13.00
C SER A 106 13.43 -10.18 -11.60
N ASN A 107 13.68 -9.35 -10.59
CA ASN A 107 13.32 -9.64 -9.20
C ASN A 107 11.80 -9.57 -8.97
N MET A 108 11.12 -8.64 -9.65
CA MET A 108 9.66 -8.46 -9.59
C MET A 108 8.90 -9.64 -10.21
N VAL A 109 9.42 -10.21 -11.30
CA VAL A 109 8.88 -11.43 -11.94
C VAL A 109 9.19 -12.68 -11.12
N THR A 110 10.35 -12.71 -10.45
CA THR A 110 10.77 -13.88 -9.66
C THR A 110 10.03 -13.95 -8.32
N ALA A 111 9.74 -12.82 -7.68
CA ALA A 111 9.14 -12.77 -6.35
C ALA A 111 7.79 -13.50 -6.23
N PRO A 112 6.79 -13.29 -7.12
CA PRO A 112 5.53 -14.04 -7.08
C PRO A 112 5.72 -15.56 -7.17
N LYS A 113 6.77 -16.03 -7.85
CA LYS A 113 7.08 -17.46 -8.01
C LYS A 113 7.67 -18.10 -6.75
N LEU A 114 8.13 -17.27 -5.80
CA LEU A 114 8.64 -17.72 -4.50
C LEU A 114 7.52 -17.78 -3.44
N LEU A 115 6.31 -17.32 -3.76
CA LEU A 115 5.17 -17.44 -2.85
C LEU A 115 4.79 -18.92 -2.66
N PRO A 116 4.25 -19.31 -1.49
CA PRO A 116 3.84 -20.68 -1.23
C PRO A 116 2.86 -21.22 -2.27
N ASN A 117 2.94 -22.53 -2.58
CA ASN A 117 2.09 -23.21 -3.58
C ASN A 117 0.57 -23.14 -3.30
N THR A 118 0.16 -22.64 -2.15
CA THR A 118 -1.23 -22.28 -1.83
C THR A 118 -1.82 -21.29 -2.84
N PHE A 119 -0.95 -20.56 -3.53
CA PHE A 119 -1.34 -19.57 -4.51
C PHE A 119 -1.09 -20.05 -5.95
N GLN A 120 -2.15 -20.41 -6.67
CA GLN A 120 -2.08 -20.67 -8.11
C GLN A 120 -2.31 -19.36 -8.86
N PHE A 121 -1.24 -18.71 -9.32
CA PHE A 121 -1.34 -17.50 -10.13
C PHE A 121 -1.08 -17.80 -11.60
N LEU A 122 -1.79 -17.10 -12.48
CA LEU A 122 -1.29 -16.78 -13.81
C LEU A 122 -0.30 -15.61 -13.63
N VAL A 123 0.99 -15.86 -13.92
CA VAL A 123 2.03 -14.82 -14.02
C VAL A 123 2.18 -14.43 -15.48
#